data_AF-A0A268TSM6-F1
#
_entry.id   AF-A0A268TSM6-F1
#
_cell.length_a   1.000
_cell.length_b   1.000
_cell.length_c   1.000
_cell.angle_alpha   90.00
_cell.angle_beta   90.00
_cell.angle_gamma   90.00
#
_symmetry.space_group_name_H-M   'P 1'
#
loop_
_entity.id
_entity.type
_entity.pdbx_description
1 polymer ?
#
loop_
_entity_poly.entity_id
_entity_poly.type
_entity_poly.pdbx_seq_one_letter_code
_entity_poly.pdbx_strand_id
1 'polypeptide(L)'
;MSKSVTLYIKDNRELRIAKNFLIISILLYVLYILIAVFSLSQLNSSFSYLSVFLWVMKILCFSSNVAGFYKLSKLGRSSVLFKNYMFSVIGMVAFTIIIYLMFKIFFGVWVFDIQKSQLEMALTDPVLSWIFLFAGIFYFGLNVYWSYKICFELTFLSGDIFFINGFKIIISSVSVALLANIMFFVSENQISSFLFLLSMIGMLVGSLILASGFFRLKQITYVVSE
;
A
#
# COMPACT_ATOMS: atom_id res chain seq x y z
N MET A 1 11.41 -36.14 5.11
CA MET A 1 10.97 -35.32 6.25
C MET A 1 11.31 -33.88 5.93
N SER A 2 10.37 -32.94 6.07
CA SER A 2 10.64 -31.53 5.76
C SER A 2 11.52 -30.92 6.85
N LYS A 3 12.71 -30.42 6.51
CA LYS A 3 13.65 -29.83 7.47
C LYS A 3 13.46 -28.31 7.52
N SER A 4 13.21 -27.75 8.70
CA SER A 4 13.18 -26.30 8.89
C SER A 4 14.60 -25.74 9.06
N VAL A 5 14.89 -24.63 8.40
CA VAL A 5 16.16 -23.91 8.47
C VAL A 5 15.86 -22.47 8.87
N THR A 6 16.54 -22.00 9.92
CA THR A 6 16.41 -20.64 10.43
C THR A 6 17.69 -19.85 10.15
N LEU A 7 17.57 -18.72 9.45
CA LEU A 7 18.65 -17.78 9.20
C LEU A 7 18.51 -16.58 10.14
N TYR A 8 19.54 -16.30 10.93
CA TYR A 8 19.58 -15.14 11.81
C TYR A 8 20.23 -13.93 11.12
N ILE A 9 19.68 -12.72 11.35
CA ILE A 9 20.21 -11.46 10.79
C ILE A 9 21.61 -11.13 11.30
N LYS A 10 21.93 -11.54 12.53
CA LYS A 10 23.24 -11.31 13.12
C LYS A 10 24.33 -11.99 12.29
N ASP A 11 24.02 -13.17 11.78
CA ASP A 11 24.98 -14.08 11.12
C ASP A 11 24.91 -14.03 9.60
N ASN A 12 23.86 -13.43 9.03
CA ASN A 12 23.66 -13.33 7.58
C ASN A 12 23.65 -11.87 7.08
N ARG A 13 24.72 -11.48 6.36
CA ARG A 13 24.87 -10.14 5.78
C ARG A 13 23.81 -9.82 4.74
N GLU A 14 23.40 -10.78 3.91
CA GLU A 14 22.40 -10.55 2.87
C GLU A 14 21.03 -10.26 3.47
N LEU A 15 20.67 -10.96 4.54
CA LEU A 15 19.40 -10.74 5.26
C LEU A 15 19.36 -9.36 5.93
N ARG A 16 20.49 -8.90 6.46
CA ARG A 16 20.64 -7.53 6.98
C ARG A 16 20.46 -6.48 5.88
N ILE A 17 21.03 -6.72 4.70
CA ILE A 17 20.88 -5.82 3.55
C ILE A 17 19.41 -5.78 3.08
N ALA A 18 18.74 -6.93 2.98
CA ALA A 18 17.33 -7.00 2.60
C ALA A 18 16.43 -6.21 3.57
N LYS A 19 16.63 -6.41 4.87
CA LYS A 19 15.95 -5.65 5.94
C LYS A 19 16.20 -4.14 5.80
N ASN A 20 17.44 -3.73 5.59
CA ASN A 20 17.79 -2.31 5.48
C ASN A 20 17.13 -1.67 4.25
N PHE A 21 17.05 -2.35 3.11
CA PHE A 21 16.32 -1.84 1.95
C PHE A 21 14.84 -1.59 2.23
N LEU A 22 14.18 -2.51 2.95
CA LEU A 22 12.78 -2.35 3.34
C LEU A 22 12.61 -1.17 4.31
N ILE A 23 13.49 -1.05 5.31
CA ILE A 23 13.48 0.09 6.26
C ILE A 23 13.69 1.42 5.53
N ILE A 24 14.67 1.49 4.62
CA ILE A 24 14.94 2.69 3.82
C ILE A 24 13.70 3.03 2.98
N SER A 25 13.05 2.04 2.36
CA SER A 25 11.82 2.30 1.59
C SER A 25 10.71 2.90 2.44
N ILE A 26 10.52 2.43 3.69
CA ILE A 26 9.54 2.97 4.63
C ILE A 26 9.90 4.41 5.01
N LEU A 27 11.18 4.68 5.33
CA LEU A 27 11.64 6.01 5.70
C LEU A 27 11.49 7.01 4.53
N LEU A 28 11.84 6.59 3.31
CA LEU A 28 11.64 7.40 2.10
C LEU A 28 10.16 7.68 1.86
N TYR A 29 9.28 6.70 2.09
CA TYR A 29 7.83 6.87 1.95
C TYR A 29 7.26 7.86 2.99
N VAL A 30 7.68 7.76 4.25
CA VAL A 30 7.30 8.71 5.30
C VAL A 30 7.78 10.12 4.96
N LEU A 31 9.04 10.25 4.51
CA LEU A 31 9.59 11.53 4.09
C LEU A 31 8.81 12.12 2.90
N TYR A 32 8.46 11.29 1.92
CA TYR A 32 7.63 11.68 0.78
C TYR A 32 6.26 12.22 1.25
N ILE A 33 5.58 11.52 2.16
CA ILE A 33 4.28 11.98 2.70
C ILE A 33 4.44 13.30 3.44
N LEU A 34 5.43 13.43 4.33
CA LEU A 34 5.65 14.65 5.09
C LEU A 34 5.89 15.84 4.16
N ILE A 35 6.77 15.69 3.17
CA ILE A 35 7.04 16.75 2.19
C ILE A 35 5.76 17.09 1.43
N ALA A 36 5.01 16.10 0.95
CA ALA A 36 3.75 16.32 0.23
C ALA A 36 2.73 17.10 1.08
N VAL A 37 2.59 16.76 2.37
CA VAL A 37 1.69 17.46 3.31
C VAL A 37 2.14 18.90 3.56
N PHE A 38 3.43 19.14 3.80
CA PHE A 38 3.94 20.49 4.05
C PHE A 38 3.95 21.38 2.81
N SER A 39 4.05 20.78 1.63
CA SER A 39 4.07 21.50 0.34
C SER A 39 2.71 21.60 -0.34
N LEU A 40 1.65 21.06 0.28
CA LEU A 40 0.28 21.08 -0.26
C LEU A 40 -0.25 22.52 -0.47
N SER A 41 0.28 23.50 0.28
CA SER A 41 -0.01 24.93 0.08
C SER A 41 0.75 25.58 -1.09
N GLN A 42 1.82 24.96 -1.60
CA GLN A 42 2.71 25.50 -2.65
C GLN A 42 2.57 24.78 -4.00
N LEU A 43 1.81 23.67 -4.04
CA LEU A 43 1.65 22.76 -5.18
C LEU A 43 0.89 23.33 -6.40
N ASN A 44 0.37 24.56 -6.32
CA ASN A 44 -0.30 25.25 -7.44
C ASN A 44 0.66 25.82 -8.49
N SER A 45 1.98 25.73 -8.29
CA SER A 45 2.97 26.19 -9.27
C SER A 45 3.52 25.03 -10.11
N SER A 46 3.28 25.12 -11.42
CA SER A 46 3.72 24.21 -12.47
C SER A 46 5.24 23.92 -12.41
N PHE A 47 5.60 22.63 -12.56
CA PHE A 47 6.97 22.12 -12.69
C PHE A 47 8.03 22.78 -11.78
N SER A 48 7.78 22.76 -10.47
CA SER A 48 8.78 23.14 -9.48
C SER A 48 9.83 22.04 -9.31
N TYR A 49 11.07 22.38 -8.93
CA TYR A 49 12.13 21.43 -8.56
C TYR A 49 11.65 20.38 -7.54
N LEU A 50 10.68 20.75 -6.70
CA LEU A 50 10.01 19.88 -5.75
C LEU A 50 9.29 18.71 -6.44
N SER A 51 8.61 18.95 -7.55
CA SER A 51 7.91 17.89 -8.31
C SER A 51 8.89 16.82 -8.82
N VAL A 52 10.02 17.23 -9.39
CA VAL A 52 11.09 16.32 -9.85
C VAL A 52 11.69 15.56 -8.67
N PHE A 53 11.96 16.24 -7.55
CA PHE A 53 12.45 15.61 -6.34
C PHE A 53 11.48 14.54 -5.79
N LEU A 54 10.18 14.82 -5.75
CA LEU A 54 9.14 13.87 -5.35
C LEU A 54 9.09 12.65 -6.28
N TRP A 55 9.30 12.84 -7.59
CA TRP A 55 9.42 11.73 -8.55
C TRP A 55 10.65 10.85 -8.28
N VAL A 56 11.81 11.46 -8.05
CA VAL A 56 13.04 10.72 -7.70
C VAL A 56 12.82 9.92 -6.40
N MET A 57 12.20 10.52 -5.39
CA MET A 57 11.86 9.85 -4.13
C MET A 57 10.95 8.64 -4.34
N LYS A 58 9.93 8.74 -5.20
CA LYS A 58 9.07 7.60 -5.56
C LYS A 58 9.85 6.47 -6.21
N ILE A 59 10.76 6.78 -7.15
CA ILE A 59 11.59 5.78 -7.84
C ILE A 59 12.54 5.08 -6.85
N LEU A 60 13.19 5.84 -5.96
CA LEU A 60 14.07 5.28 -4.93
C LEU A 60 13.30 4.42 -3.92
N CYS A 61 12.11 4.85 -3.51
CA CYS A 61 11.23 4.07 -2.66
C CYS A 61 10.82 2.75 -3.33
N PHE A 62 10.38 2.81 -4.59
CA PHE A 62 9.97 1.64 -5.35
C PHE A 62 11.11 0.64 -5.54
N SER A 63 12.27 1.11 -6.02
CA SER A 63 13.45 0.27 -6.25
C SER A 63 13.96 -0.38 -4.96
N SER A 64 13.99 0.36 -3.85
CA SER A 64 14.38 -0.17 -2.53
C SER A 64 13.39 -1.23 -2.05
N ASN A 65 12.08 -1.00 -2.24
CA ASN A 65 11.04 -1.94 -1.82
C ASN A 65 11.10 -3.24 -2.63
N VAL A 66 11.20 -3.16 -3.97
CA VAL A 66 11.37 -4.31 -4.87
C VAL A 66 12.64 -5.09 -4.52
N ALA A 67 13.78 -4.42 -4.35
CA ALA A 67 15.04 -5.06 -4.00
C ALA A 67 14.97 -5.76 -2.63
N GLY A 68 14.30 -5.13 -1.65
CA GLY A 68 14.05 -5.68 -0.34
C GLY A 68 13.24 -6.98 -0.40
N PHE A 69 12.05 -6.95 -1.02
CA PHE A 69 11.18 -8.13 -1.16
C PHE A 69 11.81 -9.23 -2.00
N TYR A 70 12.52 -8.89 -3.08
CA TYR A 70 13.22 -9.87 -3.91
C TYR A 70 14.29 -10.62 -3.11
N LYS A 71 15.16 -9.89 -2.38
CA LYS A 71 16.19 -10.52 -1.55
C LYS A 71 15.59 -11.33 -0.40
N LEU A 72 14.55 -10.82 0.24
CA LEU A 72 13.85 -11.52 1.33
C LEU A 72 13.26 -12.85 0.82
N SER A 73 12.60 -12.83 -0.34
CA SER A 73 12.02 -14.00 -0.99
C SER A 73 13.10 -15.03 -1.38
N LYS A 74 14.23 -14.58 -1.93
CA LYS A 74 15.35 -15.44 -2.29
C LYS A 74 15.95 -16.13 -1.05
N LEU A 75 16.13 -15.39 0.04
CA LEU A 75 16.67 -15.90 1.30
C LEU A 75 15.72 -16.83 2.04
N GLY A 76 14.41 -16.52 2.04
CA GLY A 76 13.37 -17.37 2.61
C GLY A 76 12.95 -18.53 1.72
N ARG A 77 13.61 -18.73 0.57
CA ARG A 77 13.24 -19.70 -0.48
C ARG A 77 11.74 -19.71 -0.81
N SER A 78 11.06 -18.59 -0.62
CA SER A 78 9.61 -18.44 -0.84
C SER A 78 9.40 -17.57 -2.06
N SER A 79 9.25 -18.20 -3.23
CA SER A 79 8.87 -17.49 -4.46
C SER A 79 7.47 -16.86 -4.35
N VAL A 80 6.64 -17.40 -3.45
CA VAL A 80 5.28 -16.94 -3.16
C VAL A 80 5.28 -15.49 -2.67
N LEU A 81 6.19 -15.12 -1.77
CA LEU A 81 6.27 -13.75 -1.25
C LEU A 81 6.49 -12.72 -2.37
N PHE A 82 7.52 -12.92 -3.19
CA PHE A 82 7.83 -11.98 -4.27
C PHE A 82 6.77 -12.01 -5.38
N LYS A 83 6.21 -13.18 -5.69
CA LYS A 83 5.10 -13.32 -6.64
C LYS A 83 3.88 -12.51 -6.20
N ASN A 84 3.48 -12.62 -4.94
CA ASN A 84 2.34 -11.86 -4.40
C ASN A 84 2.61 -10.35 -4.39
N TYR A 85 3.83 -9.94 -4.04
CA TYR A 85 4.24 -8.54 -4.11
C TYR A 85 4.21 -8.01 -5.55
N MET A 86 4.78 -8.74 -6.51
CA MET A 86 4.78 -8.34 -7.92
C MET A 86 3.37 -8.32 -8.51
N PHE A 87 2.49 -9.26 -8.13
CA PHE A 87 1.09 -9.21 -8.54
C PHE A 87 0.35 -7.99 -7.97
N SER A 88 0.65 -7.56 -6.76
CA SER A 88 0.14 -6.30 -6.22
C SER A 88 0.60 -5.11 -7.06
N VAL A 89 1.90 -5.03 -7.39
CA VAL A 89 2.47 -3.94 -8.20
C VAL A 89 1.90 -3.93 -9.63
N ILE A 90 1.93 -5.07 -10.32
CA ILE A 90 1.42 -5.20 -11.69
C ILE A 90 -0.09 -4.94 -11.72
N GLY A 91 -0.82 -5.44 -10.73
CA GLY A 91 -2.25 -5.17 -10.58
C GLY A 91 -2.55 -3.68 -10.44
N MET A 92 -1.73 -2.94 -9.67
CA MET A 92 -1.85 -1.48 -9.54
C MET A 92 -1.61 -0.75 -10.85
N VAL A 93 -0.56 -1.13 -11.59
CA VAL A 93 -0.25 -0.54 -12.90
C VAL A 93 -1.35 -0.84 -13.91
N ALA A 94 -1.77 -2.11 -14.01
CA ALA A 94 -2.84 -2.53 -14.91
C ALA A 94 -4.15 -1.79 -14.60
N PHE A 95 -4.53 -1.69 -13.33
CA PHE A 95 -5.72 -0.95 -12.92
C PHE A 95 -5.64 0.52 -13.30
N THR A 96 -4.48 1.16 -13.09
CA THR A 96 -4.26 2.57 -13.45
C THR A 96 -4.39 2.79 -14.96
N ILE A 97 -3.80 1.88 -15.76
CA ILE A 97 -3.93 1.91 -17.23
C ILE A 97 -5.39 1.72 -17.67
N ILE A 98 -6.10 0.75 -17.07
CA ILE A 98 -7.52 0.49 -17.38
C ILE A 98 -8.35 1.74 -17.08
N ILE A 99 -8.24 2.31 -15.88
CA ILE A 99 -8.94 3.56 -15.53
C ILE A 99 -8.60 4.67 -16.55
N TYR A 100 -7.33 4.83 -16.88
CA TYR A 100 -6.87 5.86 -17.80
C TYR A 100 -7.49 5.71 -19.21
N LEU A 101 -7.53 4.48 -19.73
CA LEU A 101 -8.15 4.18 -21.00
C LEU A 101 -9.67 4.36 -20.96
N MET A 102 -10.32 3.93 -19.87
CA MET A 102 -11.76 4.16 -19.70
C MET A 102 -12.09 5.64 -19.72
N PHE A 103 -11.35 6.47 -18.98
CA PHE A 103 -11.54 7.92 -19.02
C PHE A 103 -11.38 8.50 -20.43
N LYS A 104 -10.35 8.08 -21.17
CA LYS A 104 -10.19 8.55 -22.56
C LYS A 104 -11.35 8.12 -23.47
N ILE A 105 -11.82 6.88 -23.36
CA ILE A 105 -12.89 6.35 -24.20
C ILE A 105 -14.22 7.06 -23.91
N PHE A 106 -14.54 7.29 -22.63
CA PHE A 106 -15.82 7.87 -22.24
C PHE A 106 -15.86 9.40 -22.32
N PHE A 107 -14.74 10.09 -22.04
CA PHE A 107 -14.69 11.55 -22.00
C PHE A 107 -13.94 12.17 -23.16
N GLY A 108 -13.28 11.38 -24.01
CA GLY A 108 -12.44 11.88 -25.11
C GLY A 108 -11.19 12.63 -24.64
N VAL A 109 -10.94 12.69 -23.33
CA VAL A 109 -9.90 13.49 -22.68
C VAL A 109 -9.02 12.57 -21.83
N TRP A 110 -7.72 12.79 -21.87
CA TRP A 110 -6.79 12.08 -21.01
C TRP A 110 -6.95 12.53 -19.55
N VAL A 111 -6.79 11.62 -18.59
CA VAL A 111 -6.96 11.93 -17.14
C VAL A 111 -6.13 13.12 -16.66
N PHE A 112 -4.98 13.38 -17.29
CA PHE A 112 -4.11 14.51 -16.94
C PHE A 112 -4.64 15.88 -17.39
N ASP A 113 -5.56 15.90 -18.34
CA ASP A 113 -6.15 17.12 -18.92
C ASP A 113 -7.57 17.38 -18.41
N ILE A 114 -8.08 16.53 -17.51
CA ILE A 114 -9.45 16.62 -16.99
C ILE A 114 -9.58 17.87 -16.13
N GLN A 115 -10.46 18.77 -16.57
CA GLN A 115 -10.95 19.86 -15.72
C GLN A 115 -11.97 19.32 -14.72
N LYS A 116 -12.04 19.92 -13.53
CA LYS A 116 -12.96 19.52 -12.46
C LYS A 116 -14.42 19.39 -12.93
N SER A 117 -14.86 20.25 -13.84
CA SER A 117 -16.20 20.23 -14.47
C SER A 117 -16.48 18.96 -15.28
N GLN A 118 -15.48 18.41 -15.97
CA GLN A 118 -15.61 17.17 -16.75
C GLN A 118 -15.68 15.94 -15.83
N LEU A 119 -14.97 15.97 -14.70
CA LEU A 119 -15.07 14.93 -13.66
C LEU A 119 -16.43 14.97 -12.96
N GLU A 120 -16.99 16.16 -12.71
CA GLU A 120 -18.33 16.29 -12.15
C GLU A 120 -19.40 15.76 -13.13
N MET A 121 -19.29 16.08 -14.43
CA MET A 121 -20.16 15.48 -15.46
C MET A 121 -20.06 13.96 -15.49
N ALA A 122 -18.85 13.40 -15.38
CA ALA A 122 -18.61 11.96 -15.29
C ALA A 122 -19.36 11.27 -14.13
N LEU A 123 -19.36 11.93 -12.98
CA LEU A 123 -19.98 11.41 -11.76
C LEU A 123 -21.50 11.63 -11.72
N THR A 124 -22.03 12.58 -12.50
CA THR A 124 -23.48 12.77 -12.64
C THR A 124 -24.14 11.75 -13.55
N ASP A 125 -23.40 11.11 -14.46
CA ASP A 125 -23.93 10.01 -15.26
C ASP A 125 -24.05 8.74 -14.38
N PRO A 126 -25.27 8.18 -14.22
CA PRO A 126 -25.49 7.03 -13.36
C PRO A 126 -24.70 5.79 -13.84
N VAL A 127 -24.57 5.56 -15.14
CA VAL A 127 -23.88 4.38 -15.67
C VAL A 127 -22.38 4.48 -15.40
N LEU A 128 -21.78 5.64 -15.66
CA LEU A 128 -20.35 5.87 -15.44
C LEU A 128 -19.99 5.87 -13.95
N SER A 129 -20.81 6.49 -13.11
CA SER A 129 -20.62 6.47 -11.65
C SER A 129 -20.67 5.06 -11.07
N TRP A 130 -21.61 4.20 -11.49
CA TRP A 130 -21.63 2.79 -11.08
C TRP A 130 -20.39 2.03 -11.54
N ILE A 131 -19.94 2.23 -12.78
CA ILE A 131 -18.72 1.61 -13.30
C ILE A 131 -17.50 2.01 -12.45
N PHE A 132 -17.36 3.29 -12.12
CA PHE A 132 -16.27 3.78 -11.26
C PHE A 132 -16.33 3.16 -9.86
N LEU A 133 -17.52 3.04 -9.29
CA LEU A 133 -17.74 2.45 -7.98
C LEU A 133 -17.37 0.96 -7.98
N PHE A 134 -17.81 0.19 -8.97
CA PHE A 134 -17.44 -1.23 -9.11
C PHE A 134 -15.93 -1.42 -9.32
N ALA A 135 -15.32 -0.60 -10.18
CA ALA A 135 -13.88 -0.63 -10.39
C ALA A 135 -13.11 -0.30 -9.10
N GLY A 136 -13.56 0.70 -8.34
CA GLY A 136 -12.98 1.08 -7.06
C GLY A 136 -13.07 -0.03 -6.01
N ILE A 137 -14.25 -0.65 -5.85
CA ILE A 137 -14.44 -1.77 -4.92
C ILE A 137 -13.58 -2.97 -5.30
N PHE A 138 -13.55 -3.32 -6.60
CA PHE A 138 -12.74 -4.44 -7.08
C PHE A 138 -11.25 -4.20 -6.83
N TYR A 139 -10.76 -2.99 -7.11
CA TYR A 139 -9.39 -2.60 -6.83
C TYR A 139 -9.07 -2.63 -5.34
N PHE A 140 -9.96 -2.10 -4.50
CA PHE A 140 -9.79 -2.15 -3.05
C PHE A 140 -9.70 -3.61 -2.58
N GLY A 141 -10.61 -4.48 -3.01
CA GLY A 141 -10.62 -5.91 -2.68
C GLY A 141 -9.33 -6.63 -3.10
N LEU A 142 -8.82 -6.36 -4.31
CA LEU A 142 -7.54 -6.90 -4.76
C LEU A 142 -6.36 -6.43 -3.90
N ASN A 143 -6.32 -5.15 -3.53
CA ASN A 143 -5.26 -4.62 -2.66
C ASN A 143 -5.30 -5.26 -1.28
N VAL A 144 -6.49 -5.42 -0.69
CA VAL A 144 -6.70 -6.12 0.58
C VAL A 144 -6.21 -7.56 0.48
N TYR A 145 -6.60 -8.28 -0.59
CA TYR A 145 -6.22 -9.67 -0.81
C TYR A 145 -4.70 -9.86 -0.91
N TRP A 146 -4.03 -9.09 -1.77
CA TRP A 146 -2.58 -9.22 -1.95
C TRP A 146 -1.81 -8.77 -0.72
N SER A 147 -2.24 -7.69 -0.07
CA SER A 147 -1.62 -7.22 1.18
C SER A 147 -1.74 -8.25 2.29
N TYR A 148 -2.90 -8.91 2.42
CA TYR A 148 -3.10 -10.02 3.36
C TYR A 148 -2.13 -11.17 3.08
N LYS A 149 -2.02 -11.60 1.82
CA LYS A 149 -1.11 -12.69 1.41
C LYS A 149 0.36 -12.35 1.69
N ILE A 150 0.79 -11.12 1.43
CA ILE A 150 2.14 -10.65 1.75
C ILE A 150 2.38 -10.67 3.26
N CYS A 151 1.46 -10.11 4.05
CA CYS A 151 1.58 -10.07 5.51
C CYS A 151 1.59 -11.48 6.13
N PHE A 152 0.78 -12.40 5.60
CA PHE A 152 0.73 -13.79 6.03
C PHE A 152 2.07 -14.51 5.79
N GLU A 153 2.63 -14.39 4.58
CA GLU A 153 3.94 -14.95 4.26
C GLU A 153 5.05 -14.33 5.11
N LEU A 154 5.02 -13.01 5.32
CA LEU A 154 5.98 -12.33 6.19
C LEU A 154 5.90 -12.85 7.63
N THR A 155 4.69 -13.05 8.18
CA THR A 155 4.50 -13.64 9.52
C THR A 155 4.99 -15.08 9.59
N PHE A 156 4.75 -15.89 8.55
CA PHE A 156 5.25 -17.27 8.51
C PHE A 156 6.78 -17.30 8.48
N LEU A 157 7.40 -16.48 7.62
CA LEU A 157 8.85 -16.40 7.47
C LEU A 157 9.54 -15.84 8.71
N SER A 158 8.99 -14.79 9.35
CA SER A 158 9.60 -14.19 10.53
C SER A 158 9.35 -14.97 11.82
N GLY A 159 8.25 -15.74 11.87
CA GLY A 159 7.71 -16.32 13.11
C GLY A 159 6.99 -15.30 14.00
N ASP A 160 6.83 -14.06 13.54
CA ASP A 160 6.24 -12.96 14.30
C ASP A 160 4.85 -12.57 13.76
N ILE A 161 3.89 -12.40 14.68
CA ILE A 161 2.50 -12.04 14.36
C ILE A 161 2.28 -10.54 14.08
N PHE A 162 3.34 -9.71 14.11
CA PHE A 162 3.20 -8.25 13.91
C PHE A 162 2.59 -7.89 12.56
N PHE A 163 2.99 -8.58 11.47
CA PHE A 163 2.48 -8.27 10.14
C PHE A 163 0.97 -8.56 10.04
N ILE A 164 0.53 -9.74 10.47
CA ILE A 164 -0.90 -10.07 10.39
C ILE A 164 -1.75 -9.22 11.35
N ASN A 165 -1.24 -8.89 12.54
CA ASN A 165 -1.96 -8.06 13.50
C ASN A 165 -2.07 -6.61 13.03
N GLY A 166 -0.99 -6.03 12.51
CA GLY A 166 -1.01 -4.69 11.93
C GLY A 166 -2.00 -4.61 10.77
N PHE A 167 -1.99 -5.61 9.87
CA PHE A 167 -2.95 -5.69 8.77
C PHE A 167 -4.41 -5.78 9.25
N LYS A 168 -4.71 -6.62 10.24
CA LYS A 168 -6.07 -6.74 10.81
C LYS A 168 -6.55 -5.42 11.40
N ILE A 169 -5.69 -4.68 12.11
CA ILE A 169 -6.02 -3.37 12.67
C ILE A 169 -6.34 -2.38 11.54
N ILE A 170 -5.54 -2.36 10.47
CA ILE A 170 -5.80 -1.49 9.31
C ILE A 170 -7.16 -1.82 8.69
N ILE A 171 -7.44 -3.09 8.38
CA ILE A 171 -8.70 -3.47 7.75
C ILE A 171 -9.90 -3.18 8.65
N SER A 172 -9.81 -3.49 9.94
CA SER A 172 -10.86 -3.15 10.91
C SER A 172 -11.10 -1.64 10.94
N SER A 173 -10.04 -0.85 10.89
CA SER A 173 -10.14 0.62 10.87
C SER A 173 -10.75 1.12 9.57
N VAL A 174 -10.37 0.58 8.41
CA VAL A 174 -10.99 0.93 7.13
C VAL A 174 -12.49 0.60 7.13
N SER A 175 -12.88 -0.55 7.68
CA SER A 175 -14.31 -0.90 7.83
C SER A 175 -15.06 0.11 8.71
N VAL A 176 -14.46 0.56 9.81
CA VAL A 176 -15.03 1.61 10.67
C VAL A 176 -15.11 2.95 9.93
N ALA A 177 -14.10 3.30 9.13
CA ALA A 177 -14.11 4.52 8.31
C ALA A 177 -15.25 4.51 7.28
N LEU A 178 -15.47 3.37 6.63
CA LEU A 178 -16.57 3.18 5.68
C LEU A 178 -17.93 3.30 6.37
N LEU A 179 -18.10 2.68 7.54
CA LEU A 179 -19.32 2.82 8.35
C LEU A 179 -19.54 4.28 8.78
N ALA A 180 -18.50 4.96 9.24
CA ALA A 180 -18.56 6.36 9.63
C ALA A 180 -19.01 7.25 8.45
N ASN A 181 -18.49 7.01 7.25
CA ASN A 181 -18.90 7.74 6.06
C ASN A 181 -20.38 7.49 5.70
N ILE A 182 -20.85 6.25 5.75
CA ILE A 182 -22.29 5.94 5.52
C ILE A 182 -23.15 6.66 6.54
N MET A 183 -22.76 6.67 7.82
CA MET A 183 -23.48 7.39 8.86
C MET A 183 -23.49 8.90 8.63
N PHE A 184 -22.38 9.47 8.15
CA PHE A 184 -22.27 10.89 7.81
C PHE A 184 -23.27 11.28 6.70
N PHE A 185 -23.45 10.42 5.70
CA PHE A 185 -24.44 10.62 4.63
C PHE A 185 -25.89 10.58 5.11
N VAL A 186 -26.20 9.76 6.13
CA VAL A 186 -27.56 9.58 6.64
C VAL A 186 -27.91 10.65 7.68
N SER A 187 -26.93 11.06 8.48
CA SER A 187 -27.09 12.04 9.55
C SER A 187 -25.74 12.71 9.80
N GLU A 188 -25.67 14.04 9.71
CA GLU A 188 -24.46 14.84 10.03
C GLU A 188 -24.17 14.84 11.54
N ASN A 189 -23.97 13.65 12.10
CA ASN A 189 -23.87 13.41 13.54
C ASN A 189 -22.41 13.47 13.99
N GLN A 190 -22.15 14.10 15.14
CA GLN A 190 -20.81 14.17 15.77
C GLN A 190 -20.19 12.77 16.01
N ILE A 191 -21.02 11.75 16.22
CA ILE A 191 -20.59 10.35 16.37
C ILE A 191 -19.87 9.85 15.11
N SER A 192 -20.34 10.22 13.91
CA SER A 192 -19.71 9.81 12.65
C SER A 192 -18.31 10.41 12.50
N SER A 193 -18.15 11.71 12.79
CA SER A 193 -16.85 12.39 12.81
C SER A 193 -15.89 11.77 13.84
N PHE A 194 -16.39 11.39 15.02
CA PHE A 194 -15.60 10.71 16.04
C PHE A 194 -15.14 9.31 15.59
N LEU A 195 -16.04 8.50 15.01
CA LEU A 195 -15.70 7.19 14.45
C LEU A 195 -14.69 7.30 13.31
N PHE A 196 -14.82 8.32 12.46
CA PHE A 196 -13.86 8.60 11.40
C PHE A 196 -12.47 8.94 11.98
N LEU A 197 -12.38 9.82 12.98
CA LEU A 197 -11.12 10.12 13.66
C LEU A 197 -10.49 8.87 14.28
N LEU A 198 -11.29 8.06 14.99
CA LEU A 198 -10.84 6.79 15.57
C LEU A 198 -10.30 5.84 14.50
N SER A 199 -10.95 5.77 13.34
CA SER A 199 -10.51 4.95 12.21
C SER A 199 -9.16 5.43 11.65
N MET A 200 -8.94 6.74 11.56
CA MET A 200 -7.67 7.31 11.10
C MET A 200 -6.52 6.98 12.06
N ILE A 201 -6.77 7.09 13.37
CA ILE A 201 -5.80 6.67 14.40
C ILE A 201 -5.53 5.17 14.30
N GLY A 202 -6.56 4.35 14.14
CA GLY A 202 -6.43 2.90 13.99
C GLY A 202 -5.59 2.52 12.76
N MET A 203 -5.83 3.15 11.60
CA MET A 203 -5.00 2.94 10.40
C MET A 203 -3.54 3.33 10.63
N LEU A 204 -3.29 4.44 11.34
CA LEU A 204 -1.94 4.88 11.68
C LEU A 204 -1.23 3.88 12.61
N VAL A 205 -1.90 3.45 13.69
CA VAL A 205 -1.37 2.45 14.63
C VAL A 205 -1.10 1.12 13.92
N GLY A 206 -2.04 0.64 13.11
CA GLY A 206 -1.86 -0.59 12.34
C GLY A 206 -0.68 -0.50 11.36
N SER A 207 -0.50 0.65 10.71
CA SER A 207 0.63 0.90 9.81
C SER A 207 1.96 0.94 10.56
N LEU A 208 2.02 1.55 11.75
CA LEU A 208 3.22 1.55 12.59
C LEU A 208 3.58 0.14 13.08
N ILE A 209 2.57 -0.68 13.42
CA ILE A 209 2.77 -2.08 13.81
C ILE A 209 3.37 -2.87 12.64
N LEU A 210 2.81 -2.73 11.42
CA LEU A 210 3.38 -3.34 10.22
C LEU A 210 4.83 -2.91 9.99
N ALA A 211 5.11 -1.61 10.04
CA ALA A 211 6.45 -1.06 9.86
C ALA A 211 7.41 -1.60 10.92
N SER A 212 6.99 -1.66 12.18
CA SER A 212 7.78 -2.19 13.29
C SER A 212 8.19 -3.65 13.08
N GLY A 213 7.38 -4.45 12.37
CA GLY A 213 7.70 -5.82 11.99
C GLY A 213 9.02 -5.92 11.21
N PHE A 214 9.28 -4.97 10.31
CA PHE A 214 10.55 -4.94 9.56
C PHE A 214 11.76 -4.57 10.44
N PHE A 215 11.58 -3.65 11.40
CA PHE A 215 12.62 -3.31 12.37
C PHE A 215 12.90 -4.46 13.35
N ARG A 216 11.86 -5.22 13.71
CA ARG A 216 11.94 -6.36 14.64
C ARG A 216 12.33 -7.67 13.99
N LEU A 217 12.34 -7.75 12.66
CA LEU A 217 12.84 -8.91 11.95
C LEU A 217 14.23 -9.26 12.50
N LYS A 218 14.34 -10.44 13.12
CA LYS A 218 15.57 -11.01 13.70
C LYS A 218 16.05 -12.25 12.94
N GLN A 219 15.12 -12.99 12.35
CA GLN A 219 15.36 -14.24 11.66
C GLN A 219 14.39 -14.44 10.50
N ILE A 220 14.72 -15.37 9.61
CA ILE A 220 13.80 -15.98 8.65
C ILE A 220 13.88 -17.49 8.78
N THR A 221 12.73 -18.14 8.89
CA THR A 221 12.60 -19.60 8.91
C THR A 221 11.96 -20.07 7.61
N TYR A 222 12.55 -21.05 6.96
CA TYR A 222 11.99 -21.69 5.77
C TYR A 222 12.11 -23.21 5.84
N VAL A 223 11.27 -23.90 5.06
CA VAL A 223 11.22 -25.36 5.02
C VAL A 223 11.91 -25.85 3.75
N VAL A 224 12.83 -26.80 3.90
CA VAL A 224 13.46 -27.51 2.78
C VAL A 224 12.76 -28.85 2.62
N SER A 225 12.11 -29.03 1.47
CA SER A 225 11.74 -30.36 0.97
C SER A 225 12.98 -30.96 0.32
N GLU A 226 13.53 -32.02 0.93
CA GLU A 226 14.48 -32.92 0.28
C GLU A 226 13.77 -33.77 -0.77
#